data_AF-A0A2A4T0M5-F1
#
_entry.id   AF-A0A2A4T0M5-F1
#
_cell.length_a   1.000
_cell.length_b   1.000
_cell.length_c   1.000
_cell.angle_alpha   90.00
_cell.angle_beta   90.00
_cell.angle_gamma   90.00
#
_symmetry.space_group_name_H-M   'P 1'
#
loop_
_entity.id
_entity.type
_entity.pdbx_description
1 polymer ?
#
loop_
_entity_poly.entity_id
_entity_poly.type
_entity_poly.pdbx_seq_one_letter_code
_entity_poly.pdbx_strand_id
1 'polypeptide(L)'
;MSSKNLKEVDGLPGVDSLNEHTVPMNARQFGFIEGVEASGEKTHHNWHSLYGAMEAKATHQWMQGAPAFQGKKTLIISRSTFPGSGRYNQHWLGDNASTWEHIRFAVSGIYNFNLF
;
A
#
# COMPACT_ATOMS: atom_id res chain seq x y z
N MET A 1 5.74 22.75 25.94
CA MET A 1 5.48 22.14 24.61
C MET A 1 4.59 23.10 23.85
N SER A 2 5.10 23.73 22.79
CA SER A 2 4.33 24.67 21.96
C SER A 2 3.29 23.90 21.16
N SER A 3 2.01 24.26 21.26
CA SER A 3 0.95 23.70 20.42
C SER A 3 1.20 24.14 18.98
N LYS A 4 1.74 23.25 18.14
CA LYS A 4 1.74 23.49 16.70
C LYS A 4 0.29 23.54 16.22
N ASN A 5 -0.01 24.49 15.34
CA ASN A 5 -1.33 24.62 14.75
C ASN A 5 -1.58 23.36 13.90
N LEU A 6 -2.77 22.73 14.00
CA LEU A 6 -3.04 21.47 13.28
C LEU A 6 -2.91 21.60 11.75
N LYS A 7 -2.90 22.83 11.23
CA LYS A 7 -2.68 23.14 9.81
C LYS A 7 -1.21 23.15 9.37
N GLU A 8 -0.26 23.00 10.29
CA GLU A 8 1.19 23.03 10.01
C GLU A 8 1.82 21.62 10.04
N VAL A 9 1.00 20.58 10.16
CA VAL A 9 1.45 19.19 10.21
C VAL A 9 0.91 18.47 8.99
N ASP A 10 1.77 18.28 7.99
CA ASP A 10 1.43 17.53 6.77
C ASP A 10 1.12 16.07 7.09
N GLY A 11 0.10 15.53 6.42
CA GLY A 11 -0.33 14.13 6.51
C GLY A 11 -1.37 13.86 7.61
N LEU A 12 -2.05 14.88 8.14
CA LEU A 12 -3.07 14.66 9.17
C LEU A 12 -4.42 14.22 8.56
N PRO A 13 -4.96 13.05 8.98
CA PRO A 13 -6.24 12.58 8.48
C PRO A 13 -7.37 13.55 8.83
N GLY A 14 -8.17 13.91 7.82
CA GLY A 14 -9.31 14.82 7.96
C GLY A 14 -8.97 16.31 7.90
N VAL A 15 -7.70 16.67 7.72
CA VAL A 15 -7.25 18.07 7.55
C VAL A 15 -6.77 18.30 6.12
N ASP A 16 -6.02 17.35 5.57
CA ASP A 16 -5.44 17.45 4.23
C ASP A 16 -6.39 16.96 3.13
N SER A 17 -6.20 17.51 1.94
CA SER A 17 -6.90 17.07 0.73
C SER A 17 -6.50 15.65 0.35
N LEU A 18 -7.45 14.84 -0.14
CA LEU A 18 -7.13 13.51 -0.66
C LEU A 18 -6.16 13.56 -1.86
N ASN A 19 -6.02 14.70 -2.52
CA ASN A 19 -5.09 14.87 -3.65
C ASN A 19 -3.64 15.11 -3.22
N GLU A 20 -3.35 15.32 -1.93
CA GLU A 20 -1.99 15.64 -1.49
C GLU A 20 -1.04 14.48 -1.75
N HIS A 21 0.10 14.77 -2.39
CA HIS A 21 1.21 13.84 -2.64
C HIS A 21 0.85 12.51 -3.33
N THR A 22 -0.23 12.47 -4.12
CA THR A 22 -0.65 11.27 -4.86
C THR A 22 -1.26 11.62 -6.22
N VAL A 23 -1.64 10.60 -6.99
CA VAL A 23 -2.44 10.74 -8.21
C VAL A 23 -3.77 11.47 -7.88
N PRO A 24 -4.23 12.42 -8.72
CA PRO A 24 -5.48 13.13 -8.49
C PRO A 24 -6.69 12.19 -8.37
N MET A 25 -7.57 12.46 -7.42
CA MET A 25 -8.75 11.65 -7.11
C MET A 25 -9.75 11.54 -8.26
N ASN A 26 -9.75 12.49 -9.19
CA ASN A 26 -10.59 12.48 -10.38
C ASN A 26 -9.96 11.72 -11.57
N ALA A 27 -8.71 11.25 -11.47
CA ALA A 27 -8.06 10.49 -12.52
C ALA A 27 -8.84 9.19 -12.76
N ARG A 28 -9.04 8.83 -14.03
CA ARG A 28 -9.77 7.60 -14.40
C ARG A 28 -8.82 6.43 -14.50
N GLN A 29 -9.19 5.31 -13.89
CA GLN A 29 -8.41 4.09 -13.85
C GLN A 29 -9.32 2.90 -14.12
N PHE A 30 -8.83 1.93 -14.89
CA PHE A 30 -9.50 0.66 -15.07
C PHE A 30 -8.91 -0.34 -14.09
N GLY A 31 -9.74 -0.86 -13.19
CA GLY A 31 -9.35 -1.84 -12.18
C GLY A 31 -10.11 -3.15 -12.37
N PHE A 32 -9.46 -4.26 -12.08
CA PHE A 32 -10.09 -5.58 -12.06
C PHE A 32 -9.87 -6.24 -10.70
N ILE A 33 -10.98 -6.54 -10.01
CA ILE A 33 -10.98 -7.40 -8.83
C ILE A 33 -11.76 -8.65 -9.21
N GLU A 34 -11.08 -9.78 -9.10
CA GLU A 34 -11.65 -11.10 -9.39
C GLU A 34 -12.82 -11.40 -8.45
N GLY A 35 -13.98 -11.76 -9.00
CA GLY A 35 -15.16 -12.12 -8.22
C GLY A 35 -15.96 -10.96 -7.62
N VAL A 36 -15.64 -9.70 -7.98
CA VAL A 36 -16.40 -8.53 -7.54
C VAL A 36 -16.97 -7.82 -8.77
N GLU A 37 -18.31 -7.69 -8.83
CA GLU A 37 -19.05 -6.99 -9.90
C GLU A 37 -18.61 -5.52 -10.09
N ALA A 38 -17.85 -4.98 -9.14
CA ALA A 38 -17.25 -3.66 -9.20
C ALA A 38 -16.04 -3.53 -10.15
N SER A 39 -15.57 -4.58 -10.84
CA SER A 39 -14.51 -4.43 -11.86
C SER A 39 -14.94 -3.46 -12.98
N GLY A 40 -14.06 -2.56 -13.40
CA GLY A 40 -14.36 -1.58 -14.46
C GLY A 40 -13.64 -0.24 -14.29
N GLU A 41 -13.98 0.72 -15.16
CA GLU A 41 -13.52 2.09 -15.04
C GLU A 41 -14.10 2.74 -13.77
N LYS A 42 -13.22 3.25 -12.90
CA LYS A 42 -13.61 4.15 -11.81
C LYS A 42 -12.59 5.26 -11.66
N THR A 43 -12.92 6.24 -10.84
CA THR A 43 -11.99 7.27 -10.43
C THR A 43 -10.95 6.72 -9.47
N HIS A 44 -9.78 7.37 -9.42
CA HIS A 44 -8.71 7.07 -8.47
C HIS A 44 -9.21 7.16 -7.04
N HIS A 45 -10.18 8.03 -6.74
CA HIS A 45 -10.88 8.06 -5.45
C HIS A 45 -11.34 6.67 -4.97
N ASN A 46 -11.84 5.83 -5.87
CA ASN A 46 -12.32 4.49 -5.52
C ASN A 46 -11.20 3.43 -5.53
N TRP A 47 -10.14 3.66 -6.31
CA TRP A 47 -9.05 2.70 -6.51
C TRP A 47 -7.78 2.99 -5.70
N HIS A 48 -7.67 4.17 -5.08
CA HIS A 48 -6.42 4.69 -4.49
C HIS A 48 -5.76 3.68 -3.56
N SER A 49 -6.47 3.24 -2.52
CA SER A 49 -5.93 2.33 -1.51
C SER A 49 -5.66 0.91 -2.05
N LEU A 50 -6.21 0.56 -3.22
CA LEU A 50 -6.02 -0.73 -3.86
C LEU A 50 -4.82 -0.73 -4.84
N TYR A 51 -4.26 0.44 -5.17
CA TYR A 51 -3.25 0.59 -6.21
C TYR A 51 -2.04 -0.34 -6.00
N GLY A 52 -1.39 -0.26 -4.84
CA GLY A 52 -0.23 -1.09 -4.54
C GLY A 52 -0.54 -2.59 -4.39
N ALA A 53 -1.75 -2.94 -3.95
CA ALA A 53 -2.19 -4.33 -3.86
C ALA A 53 -2.41 -4.94 -5.26
N MET A 54 -3.01 -4.17 -6.17
CA MET A 54 -3.18 -4.58 -7.57
C MET A 54 -1.84 -4.70 -8.30
N GLU A 55 -0.93 -3.76 -8.07
CA GLU A 55 0.44 -3.81 -8.58
C GLU A 55 1.15 -5.07 -8.09
N ALA A 56 1.14 -5.34 -6.79
CA ALA A 56 1.76 -6.54 -6.21
C ALA A 56 1.19 -7.84 -6.79
N LYS A 57 -0.13 -7.92 -6.98
CA LYS A 57 -0.79 -9.07 -7.63
C LYS A 57 -0.30 -9.25 -9.07
N ALA A 58 -0.25 -8.16 -9.85
CA ALA A 58 0.22 -8.20 -11.23
C ALA A 58 1.70 -8.62 -11.33
N THR A 59 2.56 -8.08 -10.47
CA THR A 59 3.98 -8.47 -10.38
C THR A 59 4.12 -9.95 -10.03
N HIS A 60 3.37 -10.43 -9.05
CA HIS A 60 3.38 -11.85 -8.65
C HIS A 60 2.99 -12.77 -9.80
N GLN A 61 1.91 -12.44 -10.51
CA GLN A 61 1.45 -13.21 -11.68
C GLN A 61 2.49 -13.22 -12.81
N TRP A 62 3.08 -12.06 -13.10
CA TRP A 62 4.14 -11.97 -14.10
C TRP A 62 5.35 -12.84 -13.72
N MET A 63 5.81 -12.76 -12.47
CA MET A 63 6.94 -13.57 -11.99
C MET A 63 6.63 -15.07 -12.06
N GLN A 64 5.40 -15.50 -11.81
CA GLN A 64 5.03 -16.91 -11.94
C GLN A 64 5.05 -17.41 -13.40
N GLY A 65 4.72 -16.56 -14.37
CA GLY A 65 4.72 -16.91 -15.80
C GLY A 65 6.05 -16.69 -16.52
N ALA A 66 6.95 -15.89 -15.95
CA ALA A 66 8.22 -15.55 -16.56
C ALA A 66 9.19 -16.74 -16.57
N PRO A 67 9.79 -17.10 -17.73
CA PRO A 67 10.68 -18.26 -17.85
C PRO A 67 11.85 -18.27 -16.85
N ALA A 68 12.40 -17.10 -16.52
CA ALA A 68 13.52 -16.95 -15.58
C ALA A 68 13.18 -17.37 -14.13
N PHE A 69 11.90 -17.37 -13.79
CA PHE A 69 11.37 -17.60 -12.44
C PHE A 69 10.51 -18.87 -12.35
N GLN A 70 10.35 -19.60 -13.45
CA GLN A 70 9.56 -20.82 -13.50
C GLN A 70 10.03 -21.84 -12.45
N GLY A 71 9.08 -22.34 -11.65
CA GLY A 71 9.35 -23.29 -10.56
C GLY A 71 10.05 -22.70 -9.33
N LYS A 72 10.36 -21.39 -9.32
CA LYS A 72 10.97 -20.71 -8.17
C LYS A 72 9.90 -20.06 -7.28
N LYS A 73 10.19 -19.95 -5.98
CA LYS A 73 9.37 -19.16 -5.06
C LYS A 73 9.59 -17.67 -5.35
N THR A 74 8.49 -16.95 -5.48
CA THR A 74 8.48 -15.50 -5.67
C THR A 74 8.69 -14.78 -4.33
N LEU A 75 9.57 -13.78 -4.32
CA LEU A 75 9.71 -12.82 -3.23
C LEU A 75 9.43 -11.43 -3.80
N ILE A 76 8.37 -10.79 -3.32
CA ILE A 76 8.03 -9.40 -3.63
C ILE A 76 7.90 -8.66 -2.31
N ILE A 77 8.50 -7.49 -2.24
CA ILE A 77 8.44 -6.61 -1.07
C ILE A 77 7.82 -5.29 -1.56
N SER A 78 6.65 -4.91 -1.04
CA SER A 78 5.93 -3.69 -1.45
C SER A 78 5.58 -2.81 -0.25
N ARG A 79 5.56 -1.50 -0.48
CA ARG A 79 5.29 -0.48 0.54
C ARG A 79 3.79 -0.33 0.80
N SER A 80 2.99 -0.19 -0.26
CA SER A 80 1.55 0.00 -0.13
C SER A 80 0.83 -1.34 -0.05
N THR A 81 -0.11 -1.47 0.87
CA THR A 81 -0.88 -2.70 1.11
C THR A 81 -2.36 -2.42 1.34
N PHE A 82 -3.19 -3.39 1.02
CA PHE A 82 -4.62 -3.48 1.37
C PHE A 82 -4.93 -4.90 1.88
N PRO A 83 -6.01 -5.15 2.65
CA PRO A 83 -6.39 -6.50 3.05
C PRO A 83 -6.30 -7.52 1.89
N GLY A 84 -5.61 -8.63 2.14
CA GLY A 84 -5.30 -9.66 1.14
C GLY A 84 -3.97 -9.51 0.41
N SER A 85 -3.22 -8.41 0.59
CA SER A 85 -1.91 -8.21 -0.05
C SER A 85 -0.87 -9.26 0.36
N GLY A 86 -0.91 -9.74 1.61
CA GLY A 86 0.00 -10.76 2.14
C GLY A 86 0.02 -12.09 1.36
N ARG A 87 -0.99 -12.32 0.50
CA ARG A 87 -1.02 -13.44 -0.44
C ARG A 87 0.00 -13.31 -1.58
N TYR A 88 0.35 -12.08 -1.97
CA TYR A 88 1.15 -11.78 -3.16
C TYR A 88 2.50 -11.16 -2.84
N ASN A 89 2.60 -10.40 -1.76
CA ASN A 89 3.83 -9.71 -1.36
C ASN A 89 4.03 -9.69 0.15
N GLN A 90 5.28 -9.45 0.53
CA GLN A 90 5.71 -9.07 1.87
C GLN A 90 5.77 -7.54 1.97
N HIS A 91 5.90 -7.04 3.19
CA HIS A 91 5.89 -5.62 3.51
C HIS A 91 7.01 -5.26 4.48
N TRP A 92 7.54 -4.05 4.37
CA TRP A 92 8.43 -3.44 5.37
C TRP A 92 7.77 -2.17 5.91
N LEU A 93 8.04 -1.81 7.16
CA LEU A 93 7.35 -0.73 7.88
C LEU A 93 7.65 0.71 7.40
N GLY A 94 8.19 0.86 6.19
CA GLY A 94 8.43 2.15 5.57
C GLY A 94 9.69 2.86 6.07
N ASP A 95 9.68 4.16 5.88
CA ASP A 95 10.82 5.05 6.12
C ASP A 95 10.93 5.34 7.62
N ASN A 96 11.80 4.59 8.30
CA ASN A 96 12.11 4.81 9.71
C ASN A 96 13.36 5.68 9.88
N ALA A 97 13.73 5.92 11.14
CA ALA A 97 14.92 6.66 11.54
C ALA A 97 15.68 5.88 12.60
N SER A 98 16.99 6.09 12.69
CA SER A 98 17.89 5.39 13.62
C SER A 98 17.76 5.88 15.06
N THR A 99 16.56 5.75 15.64
CA THR A 99 16.25 6.13 17.02
C THR A 99 15.70 4.94 17.80
N TRP A 100 15.82 4.99 19.14
CA TRP A 100 15.32 3.93 20.02
C TRP A 100 13.80 3.80 19.96
N GLU A 101 13.10 4.91 19.73
CA GLU A 101 11.65 4.95 19.59
C GLU A 101 11.19 4.15 18.37
N HIS A 102 11.90 4.26 17.24
CA HIS A 102 11.56 3.53 16.02
C HIS A 102 11.85 2.03 16.13
N ILE A 103 12.86 1.63 16.91
CA ILE A 103 13.06 0.21 17.26
C ILE A 103 11.85 -0.30 18.06
N ARG A 104 11.36 0.48 19.02
CA ARG A 104 10.15 0.13 19.79
C ARG A 104 8.91 0.02 18.90
N PHE A 105 8.70 0.95 17.97
CA PHE A 105 7.54 0.92 17.06
C PHE A 105 7.57 -0.27 16.09
N ALA A 106 8.77 -0.73 15.70
CA ALA A 106 8.91 -1.89 14.82
C ALA A 106 8.24 -3.14 15.40
N VAL A 107 8.33 -3.36 16.72
CA VAL A 107 7.71 -4.52 17.39
C VAL A 107 6.20 -4.53 17.19
N SER A 108 5.53 -3.42 17.51
CA SER A 108 4.08 -3.28 17.29
C SER A 108 3.69 -3.38 15.81
N GLY A 109 4.50 -2.79 14.92
CA GLY A 109 4.26 -2.85 13.48
C GLY A 109 4.27 -4.28 12.93
N ILE A 110 5.25 -5.09 13.35
CA ILE A 110 5.35 -6.50 12.94
C ILE A 110 4.11 -7.29 13.41
N TYR A 111 3.68 -7.12 14.66
CA TYR A 111 2.49 -7.83 15.16
C TYR A 111 1.21 -7.42 14.43
N ASN A 112 1.05 -6.14 14.09
CA ASN A 112 -0.09 -5.68 13.30
C ASN A 112 -0.13 -6.37 11.92
N PHE A 113 1.00 -6.46 11.22
CA PHE A 113 1.07 -7.14 9.92
C PHE A 113 1.02 -8.67 10.00
N ASN A 114 1.14 -9.27 11.18
CA ASN A 114 0.79 -10.69 11.37
C ASN A 114 -0.73 -10.90 11.48
N LEU A 115 -1.50 -9.87 11.81
CA LEU A 115 -2.98 -9.93 11.88
C LEU A 115 -3.64 -9.58 10.55
N PHE A 116 -2.99 -8.77 9.71
CA PHE A 116 -3.48 -8.30 8.40
C PHE A 116 -3.05 -9.23 7.26
#